data_AF-A0A9D6JZ63-F1
#
_entry.id   AF-A0A9D6JZ63-F1
#
_cell.length_a   1.000
_cell.length_b   1.000
_cell.length_c   1.000
_cell.angle_alpha   90.00
_cell.angle_beta   90.00
_cell.angle_gamma   90.00
#
_symmetry.space_group_name_H-M   'P 1'
#
loop_
_entity.id
_entity.type
_entity.pdbx_description
1 polymer ?
#
loop_
_entity_poly.entity_id
_entity_poly.type
_entity_poly.pdbx_seq_one_letter_code
_entity_poly.pdbx_strand_id
1 'polypeptide(L)'
;MEKKEARKETKRERMVEVEERADAPYDILHLRVAVPKRLLPRETQKHAKAAIREMLLTGRSLLDVFIEELEGEAGASRTERIQVD
;
A
#
# COMPACT_ATOMS: atom_id res chain seq x y z
N MET A 1 -41.52 -3.08 13.93
CA MET A 1 -40.97 -1.89 14.60
C MET A 1 -39.97 -2.40 15.62
N GLU A 2 -38.73 -2.67 15.22
CA GLU A 2 -37.69 -3.14 16.15
C GLU A 2 -36.29 -2.72 15.64
N LYS A 3 -35.81 -1.63 16.25
CA LYS A 3 -34.41 -1.35 16.63
C LYS A 3 -33.36 -1.58 15.53
N LYS A 4 -33.05 -0.62 14.65
CA LYS A 4 -32.27 0.62 14.93
C LYS A 4 -31.05 0.47 15.87
N GLU A 5 -30.31 -0.65 15.84
CA GLU A 5 -29.06 -0.79 16.63
C GLU A 5 -27.89 -1.46 15.90
N ALA A 6 -27.65 -1.13 14.63
CA ALA A 6 -26.30 -1.25 14.05
C ALA A 6 -25.81 0.11 13.50
N ARG A 7 -26.23 1.16 14.21
CA ARG A 7 -25.84 2.54 13.97
C ARG A 7 -24.39 2.69 14.45
N LYS A 8 -23.48 2.97 13.51
CA LYS A 8 -22.08 3.40 13.73
C LYS A 8 -21.06 2.30 14.03
N GLU A 9 -20.87 1.34 13.14
CA GLU A 9 -19.50 0.82 12.97
C GLU A 9 -18.79 1.72 11.97
N THR A 10 -17.88 2.50 12.53
CA THR A 10 -17.13 3.61 11.96
C THR A 10 -16.60 3.32 10.57
N LYS A 11 -16.97 4.21 9.63
CA LYS A 11 -16.37 4.43 8.31
C LYS A 11 -14.90 4.86 8.41
N ARG A 12 -14.06 4.04 9.05
CA ARG A 12 -12.60 4.08 8.93
C ARG A 12 -12.28 3.15 7.76
N GLU A 13 -12.22 3.72 6.56
CA GLU A 13 -11.55 3.04 5.45
C GLU A 13 -10.16 2.64 5.96
N ARG A 14 -9.89 1.34 6.07
CA ARG A 14 -8.62 0.86 6.63
C ARG A 14 -7.53 1.36 5.70
N MET A 15 -6.60 2.14 6.24
CA MET A 15 -5.47 2.68 5.48
C MET A 15 -4.45 1.59 5.12
N VAL A 16 -4.58 0.42 5.75
CA VAL A 16 -3.73 -0.74 5.60
C VAL A 16 -4.61 -1.99 5.50
N GLU A 17 -4.43 -2.76 4.45
CA GLU A 17 -5.04 -4.07 4.24
C GLU A 17 -3.91 -5.09 3.95
N VAL A 18 -4.03 -6.30 4.48
CA VAL A 18 -3.08 -7.39 4.21
C VAL A 18 -3.83 -8.47 3.46
N GLU A 19 -3.29 -8.88 2.31
CA GLU A 19 -3.75 -10.01 1.53
C GLU A 19 -2.80 -11.17 1.79
N GLU A 20 -3.28 -12.15 2.56
CA GLU A 20 -2.53 -13.36 2.88
C GLU A 20 -2.47 -14.27 1.65
N ARG A 21 -1.27 -14.78 1.33
CA ARG A 21 -1.08 -15.71 0.21
C ARG A 21 -0.48 -17.01 0.69
N ALA A 22 -1.35 -18.00 0.89
CA ALA A 22 -0.99 -19.30 1.46
C ALA A 22 0.17 -20.02 0.75
N ASP A 23 0.32 -19.81 -0.56
CA ASP A 23 1.34 -20.46 -1.39
C ASP A 23 2.52 -19.52 -1.77
N ALA A 24 2.61 -18.33 -1.17
CA ALA A 24 3.68 -17.37 -1.42
C ALA A 24 4.61 -17.28 -0.21
N PRO A 25 5.91 -16.97 -0.40
CA PRO A 25 6.83 -16.75 0.71
C PRO A 25 6.49 -15.50 1.54
N TYR A 26 5.67 -14.59 1.00
CA TYR A 26 5.33 -13.31 1.61
C TYR A 26 3.87 -12.93 1.33
N ASP A 27 3.24 -12.27 2.30
CA ASP A 27 1.91 -11.65 2.16
C ASP A 27 1.99 -10.29 1.47
N ILE A 28 0.88 -9.83 0.89
CA ILE A 28 0.81 -8.52 0.22
C ILE A 28 0.22 -7.46 1.14
N LEU A 29 0.97 -6.36 1.32
CA LEU A 29 0.52 -5.18 2.04
C LEU A 29 -0.08 -4.13 1.08
N HIS A 30 -1.38 -3.87 1.20
CA HIS A 30 -2.11 -2.83 0.47
C HIS A 30 -2.21 -1.56 1.31
N LEU A 31 -1.57 -0.47 0.86
CA LEU A 31 -1.59 0.83 1.52
C LEU A 31 -2.49 1.82 0.79
N ARG A 32 -3.45 2.41 1.50
CA ARG A 32 -4.30 3.49 0.99
C ARG A 32 -3.88 4.83 1.59
N VAL A 33 -3.27 5.68 0.77
CA VAL A 33 -2.85 7.03 1.16
C VAL A 33 -3.92 8.05 0.77
N ALA A 34 -4.45 8.76 1.76
CA ALA A 34 -5.43 9.82 1.52
C ALA A 34 -4.75 11.09 1.00
N VAL A 35 -5.21 11.58 -0.15
CA VAL A 35 -4.82 12.91 -0.65
C VAL A 35 -5.76 13.96 -0.02
N PRO A 36 -5.27 14.95 0.72
CA PRO A 36 -6.10 15.92 1.43
C PRO A 36 -6.76 16.92 0.46
N LYS A 37 -7.91 16.52 -0.11
CA LYS A 37 -8.65 17.28 -1.14
C LYS A 37 -9.15 18.67 -0.68
N ARG A 38 -9.31 18.89 0.62
CA ARG A 38 -9.80 20.16 1.18
C ARG A 38 -8.69 21.20 1.37
N LEU A 39 -7.44 20.78 1.41
CA LEU A 39 -6.30 21.66 1.67
C LEU A 39 -5.61 22.12 0.37
N LEU A 40 -5.91 21.49 -0.76
CA LEU A 40 -5.21 21.72 -2.02
C LEU A 40 -6.19 22.09 -3.15
N PRO A 41 -5.86 23.11 -3.96
CA PRO A 41 -6.58 23.40 -5.20
C PRO A 41 -6.65 22.18 -6.12
N ARG A 42 -7.70 22.07 -6.94
CA ARG A 42 -7.95 20.89 -7.80
C ARG A 42 -6.78 20.57 -8.73
N GLU A 43 -6.13 21.59 -9.28
CA GLU A 43 -4.96 21.40 -10.15
C GLU A 43 -3.78 20.82 -9.36
N THR A 44 -3.51 21.34 -8.15
CA THR A 44 -2.45 20.86 -7.26
C THR A 44 -2.71 19.43 -6.75
N GLN A 45 -3.97 18.98 -6.65
CA GLN A 45 -4.29 17.61 -6.23
C GLN A 45 -3.71 16.55 -7.18
N LYS A 46 -3.68 16.82 -8.49
CA LYS A 46 -3.07 15.91 -9.47
C LYS A 46 -1.56 15.79 -9.25
N HIS A 47 -0.90 16.92 -9.01
CA HIS A 47 0.53 16.97 -8.72
C HIS A 47 0.87 16.32 -7.38
N ALA A 48 0.07 16.55 -6.34
CA ALA A 48 0.24 15.91 -5.05
C ALA A 48 0.07 14.38 -5.15
N LYS A 49 -0.93 13.91 -5.91
CA LYS A 49 -1.12 12.47 -6.17
C LYS A 49 0.09 11.88 -6.90
N ALA A 50 0.62 12.59 -7.90
CA ALA A 50 1.82 12.15 -8.62
C ALA A 50 3.04 12.10 -7.70
N ALA A 51 3.29 13.15 -6.90
CA ALA A 51 4.40 13.18 -5.96
C ALA A 51 4.31 12.08 -4.90
N ILE A 52 3.12 11.83 -4.34
CA ILE A 52 2.89 10.72 -3.40
C ILE A 52 3.17 9.38 -4.09
N ARG A 53 2.72 9.18 -5.33
CA ARG A 53 2.99 7.96 -6.10
C ARG A 53 4.49 7.74 -6.29
N GLU A 54 5.22 8.76 -6.74
CA GLU A 54 6.67 8.66 -6.95
C GLU A 54 7.40 8.37 -5.63
N MET A 55 7.02 9.04 -4.54
CA MET A 55 7.58 8.77 -3.21
C MET A 55 7.35 7.33 -2.76
N LEU A 56 6.13 6.78 -2.97
CA LEU A 56 5.84 5.39 -2.64
C LEU A 56 6.62 4.41 -3.52
N LEU A 57 6.81 4.71 -4.81
CA LEU A 57 7.64 3.91 -5.71
C LEU A 57 9.11 3.92 -5.30
N THR A 58 9.64 5.08 -4.89
CA THR A 58 10.99 5.17 -4.33
C THR A 58 11.11 4.36 -3.04
N GLY A 59 10.14 4.50 -2.12
CA GLY A 59 10.11 3.71 -0.88
C GLY A 59 10.08 2.20 -1.15
N ARG A 60 9.26 1.75 -2.10
CA ARG A 60 9.25 0.35 -2.57
C ARG A 60 10.63 -0.06 -3.08
N SER A 61 11.26 0.73 -3.94
CA SER A 61 12.59 0.40 -4.49
C SER A 61 13.66 0.26 -3.40
N LEU A 62 13.59 1.06 -2.33
CA LEU A 62 14.50 0.95 -1.19
C LEU A 62 14.25 -0.33 -0.39
N LEU A 63 12.97 -0.70 -0.20
CA LEU A 63 12.60 -1.96 0.44
C LEU A 63 13.07 -3.16 -0.39
N ASP A 64 12.92 -3.11 -1.72
CA ASP A 64 13.39 -4.17 -2.61
C ASP A 64 14.91 -4.36 -2.47
N VAL A 65 15.70 -3.28 -2.43
CA VAL A 65 17.16 -3.36 -2.19
C VAL A 65 17.47 -3.93 -0.81
N PHE A 66 16.77 -3.51 0.23
CA PHE A 66 16.99 -4.01 1.59
C PHE A 66 16.63 -5.51 1.71
N ILE A 67 15.56 -5.95 1.03
CA ILE A 67 15.20 -7.36 0.93
C ILE A 67 16.30 -8.11 0.17
N GLU A 68 16.79 -7.60 -0.96
CA GLU A 68 17.89 -8.22 -1.71
C GLU A 68 19.18 -8.34 -0.88
N GLU A 69 19.50 -7.36 -0.02
CA GLU A 69 20.63 -7.44 0.90
C GLU A 69 20.43 -8.52 1.96
N LEU A 70 19.24 -8.58 2.59
CA LEU A 70 18.90 -9.61 3.58
C LEU A 70 18.84 -11.02 2.96
N GLU A 71 18.28 -11.15 1.75
CA GLU A 71 18.21 -12.40 1.00
C GLU A 71 19.56 -12.78 0.39
N GLY A 72 20.42 -11.80 0.10
CA GLY A 72 21.79 -11.98 -0.38
C GLY A 72 22.73 -12.53 0.69
N GLU A 73 22.52 -12.17 1.96
CA GLU A 73 23.13 -12.86 3.11
C GLU A 73 22.51 -14.25 3.37
N ALA A 74 21.24 -14.47 2.99
CA ALA A 74 20.54 -15.75 3.16
C ALA A 74 20.67 -16.75 1.99
N GLY A 75 21.15 -16.31 0.82
CA GLY A 75 21.40 -17.15 -0.35
C GLY A 75 20.17 -17.47 -1.20
N ALA A 76 20.13 -16.88 -2.40
CA ALA A 76 19.53 -17.45 -3.62
C ALA A 76 18.08 -17.97 -3.51
N SER A 77 17.07 -17.10 -3.54
CA SER A 77 15.69 -17.53 -3.83
C SER A 77 14.90 -16.51 -4.67
N ARG A 78 15.27 -16.45 -5.96
CA ARG A 78 14.39 -16.24 -7.12
C ARG A 78 13.24 -15.22 -6.97
N THR A 79 13.57 -13.94 -7.11
CA THR A 79 12.63 -12.84 -7.30
C THR A 79 12.03 -12.88 -8.72
N GLU A 80 10.83 -13.45 -8.89
CA GLU A 80 10.04 -13.25 -10.11
C GLU A 80 9.40 -11.86 -10.08
N ARG A 81 9.78 -11.00 -11.03
CA ARG A 81 9.21 -9.66 -11.23
C ARG A 81 7.70 -9.75 -11.49
N ILE A 82 6.90 -9.37 -10.50
CA ILE A 82 5.45 -9.19 -10.68
C ILE A 82 5.23 -7.90 -11.49
N GLN A 83 4.81 -8.05 -12.76
CA GLN A 83 4.26 -6.95 -13.56
C GLN A 83 2.82 -6.67 -13.10
N VAL A 84 2.50 -5.39 -12.94
CA VAL A 84 1.14 -4.91 -12.68
C VAL A 84 0.69 -4.22 -13.96
N ASP A 85 -0.26 -4.83 -14.68
CA ASP A 85 -0.98 -4.27 -15.85
C ASP A 85 -1.95 -3.15 -15.42
#